data_AF-A0A3D2QP95-F1
#
_entry.id   AF-A0A3D2QP95-F1
#
_cell.length_a   1.000
_cell.length_b   1.000
_cell.length_c   1.000
_cell.angle_alpha   90.00
_cell.angle_beta   90.00
_cell.angle_gamma   90.00
#
_symmetry.space_group_name_H-M   'P 1'
#
loop_
_entity.id
_entity.type
_entity.pdbx_description
1 polymer ?
#
loop_
_entity_poly.entity_id
_entity_poly.type
_entity_poly.pdbx_seq_one_letter_code
_entity_poly.pdbx_strand_id
1 'polypeptide(L)' 'GEDLAIGRTPHQAPEVDGLTVVMGRSLVPGEIVRCGISRVNGIDLEAIPVGSEGSR' A
#
# COMPACT_ATOMS: atom_id res chain seq x y z
N GLY A 1 -4.81 -2.11 -15.33
CA GLY A 1 -4.94 -1.91 -13.88
C GLY A 1 -4.60 -0.47 -13.59
N GLU A 2 -5.22 0.12 -12.59
CA GLU A 2 -4.87 1.45 -12.10
C GLU A 2 -3.44 1.40 -11.51
N ASP A 3 -2.67 2.49 -11.59
CA ASP A 3 -1.31 2.60 -11.02
C ASP A 3 -1.34 2.80 -9.48
N LEU A 4 -2.39 2.28 -8.84
CA LEU A 4 -2.74 2.49 -7.44
C LEU A 4 -3.50 1.26 -6.93
N ALA A 5 -3.18 0.83 -5.71
CA ALA A 5 -3.93 -0.16 -4.97
C ALA A 5 -4.30 0.38 -3.59
N ILE A 6 -5.47 -0.04 -3.08
CA ILE A 6 -5.91 0.25 -1.72
C ILE A 6 -5.73 -1.00 -0.89
N GLY A 7 -5.14 -0.85 0.28
CA GLY A 7 -4.94 -1.93 1.24
C GLY A 7 -4.85 -1.42 2.67
N ARG A 8 -4.30 -2.25 3.53
CA ARG A 8 -4.10 -1.96 4.95
C ARG A 8 -2.79 -2.55 5.43
N THR A 9 -2.15 -1.91 6.40
CA THR A 9 -1.01 -2.51 7.11
C THR A 9 -1.51 -3.49 8.18
N PRO A 10 -0.62 -4.32 8.77
CA PRO A 10 -0.98 -5.17 9.90
C PRO A 10 -1.54 -4.43 11.12
N HIS A 11 -1.29 -3.13 11.23
CA HIS A 11 -1.73 -2.28 12.34
C HIS A 11 -3.04 -1.54 12.05
N GLN A 12 -3.63 -1.72 10.85
CA GLN A 12 -4.91 -1.13 10.46
C GLN A 12 -5.99 -2.23 10.46
N ALA A 13 -6.92 -2.12 11.41
CA ALA A 13 -8.12 -2.95 11.46
C ALA A 13 -9.06 -2.62 10.28
N PRO A 14 -9.73 -3.64 9.71
CA PRO A 14 -10.69 -3.44 8.64
C PRO A 14 -11.78 -2.43 9.01
N GLU A 15 -12.10 -1.51 8.09
CA GLU A 15 -13.20 -0.55 8.11
C GLU A 15 -13.25 0.49 9.26
N VAL A 16 -12.52 0.28 10.36
CA VAL A 16 -12.54 1.16 11.55
C VAL A 16 -11.31 2.04 11.67
N ASP A 17 -10.16 1.61 11.14
CA ASP A 17 -8.93 2.40 11.07
C ASP A 17 -8.79 3.08 9.71
N GLY A 18 -7.72 3.88 9.55
CA GLY A 18 -7.34 4.43 8.24
C GLY A 18 -6.93 3.36 7.24
N LEU A 19 -6.68 3.76 6.00
CA LEU A 19 -6.23 2.88 4.92
C LEU A 19 -4.79 3.16 4.49
N THR A 20 -4.25 2.30 3.63
CA THR A 20 -2.96 2.51 2.97
C THR A 20 -3.16 2.52 1.46
N VAL A 21 -2.73 3.60 0.82
CA VAL A 21 -2.64 3.75 -0.63
C VAL A 21 -1.25 3.28 -1.08
N VAL A 22 -1.20 2.27 -1.95
CA VAL A 22 0.05 1.74 -2.50
C VAL A 22 0.18 2.18 -3.95
N MET A 23 1.22 2.97 -4.24
CA MET A 23 1.56 3.37 -5.61
C MET A 23 2.34 2.25 -6.28
N GLY A 24 1.67 1.48 -7.15
CA GLY A 24 2.26 0.29 -7.76
C GLY A 24 1.42 -0.27 -8.89
N ARG A 25 2.07 -1.02 -9.79
CA ARG A 25 1.43 -1.66 -10.94
C ARG A 25 1.25 -3.15 -10.69
N SER A 26 0.23 -3.72 -11.33
CA SER A 26 0.00 -5.17 -11.36
C SER A 26 -0.18 -5.82 -9.99
N LEU A 27 -0.61 -5.05 -8.98
CA LEU A 27 -0.89 -5.57 -7.64
C LEU A 27 -2.23 -6.33 -7.65
N VAL A 28 -2.26 -7.49 -7.00
CA VAL A 28 -3.44 -8.36 -6.98
C VAL A 28 -4.13 -8.28 -5.61
N PRO A 29 -5.47 -8.09 -5.53
CA PRO A 29 -6.19 -8.13 -4.27
C PRO A 29 -5.92 -9.43 -3.49
N GLY A 30 -5.62 -9.31 -2.19
CA GLY A 30 -5.27 -10.42 -1.31
C GLY A 30 -3.77 -10.74 -1.23
N GLU A 31 -2.94 -10.13 -2.08
CA GLU A 31 -1.49 -10.24 -1.99
C GLU A 31 -0.91 -9.49 -0.77
N ILE A 32 0.16 -10.03 -0.17
CA ILE A 32 0.95 -9.34 0.85
C ILE A 32 2.17 -8.70 0.16
N VAL A 33 2.17 -7.37 0.08
CA VAL A 33 3.23 -6.59 -0.58
C VAL A 33 4.07 -5.87 0.46
N ARG A 34 5.41 -6.04 0.43
CA ARG A 34 6.30 -5.23 1.25
C ARG A 34 6.36 -3.82 0.69
N CYS A 35 6.03 -2.84 1.50
CA CYS A 35 6.07 -1.43 1.11
C CYS A 35 6.85 -0.61 2.14
N GLY A 36 7.50 0.45 1.69
CA GLY A 36 7.97 1.55 2.53
C GLY A 36 6.92 2.64 2.57
N ILE A 37 6.60 3.16 3.76
CA ILE A 37 5.70 4.31 3.90
C ILE A 37 6.44 5.56 3.41
N SER A 38 5.85 6.27 2.46
CA SER A 38 6.42 7.49 1.86
C SER A 38 5.82 8.77 2.43
N ARG A 39 4.56 8.73 2.89
CA ARG A 39 3.86 9.88 3.49
C ARG A 39 2.77 9.43 4.45
N VAL A 40 2.49 10.27 5.44
CA VAL A 40 1.28 10.23 6.28
C VAL A 40 0.35 11.36 5.84
N ASN A 41 -0.91 11.04 5.54
CA ASN A 41 -1.95 12.00 5.17
C ASN A 41 -3.15 11.86 6.12
N GLY A 42 -3.13 12.62 7.21
CA GLY A 42 -4.09 12.40 8.31
C GLY A 42 -3.84 11.05 8.98
N ILE A 43 -4.83 10.16 8.95
CA ILE A 43 -4.72 8.78 9.45
C ILE A 43 -4.36 7.76 8.35
N ASP A 44 -4.37 8.20 7.09
CA ASP A 44 -4.07 7.34 5.95
C ASP A 44 -2.57 7.37 5.63
N LEU A 45 -2.10 6.30 5.02
CA LEU A 45 -0.70 6.13 4.62
C LEU A 45 -0.58 6.08 3.10
N GLU A 46 0.45 6.73 2.56
CA GLU A 46 0.92 6.47 1.20
C GLU A 46 2.18 5.60 1.27
N ALA A 47 2.27 4.59 0.41
CA ALA A 47 3.36 3.62 0.44
C ALA A 47 3.82 3.22 -0.97
N ILE A 48 5.08 2.82 -1.08
CA ILE A 48 5.72 2.37 -2.32
C ILE A 48 6.30 0.97 -2.08
N PRO A 49 6.10 -0.02 -2.98
CA PRO A 49 6.68 -1.35 -2.85
C PRO A 49 8.21 -1.31 -2.69
N VAL A 50 8.74 -2.11 -1.77
CA VAL A 50 10.18 -2.26 -1.52
C VAL A 50 10.60 -3.72 -1.72
N GLY A 51 11.29 -3.96 -2.84
CA GLY A 51 11.87 -5.25 -3.17
C GLY A 51 10.96 -6.15 -4.02
N SER A 52 11.55 -6.64 -5.11
CA SER A 52 11.02 -7.51 -6.18
C SER A 52 10.31 -6.75 -7.32
N GLU A 53 11.07 -6.52 -8.41
CA GLU A 53 10.61 -6.15 -9.78
C GLU A 53 9.90 -4.78 -9.96
N GLY A 54 10.54 -3.69 -9.55
CA GLY A 54 10.08 -2.34 -9.92
C GLY A 54 11.08 -1.19 -9.74
N SER A 55 12.30 -1.48 -9.26
CA SER A 55 13.35 -0.48 -9.09
C SER A 55 14.60 -0.96 -9.83
N ARG A 56 14.69 -0.62 -11.11
CA ARG A 56 15.95 -0.44 -11.84
C ARG A 56 15.98 0.97 -12.38
#